data_AF-A0A2N5XBF4-F1
#
_entry.id   AF-A0A2N5XBF4-F1
#
_cell.length_a   1.000
_cell.length_b   1.000
_cell.length_c   1.000
_cell.angle_alpha   90.00
_cell.angle_beta   90.00
_cell.angle_gamma   90.00
#
_symmetry.space_group_name_H-M   'P 1'
#
loop_
_entity.id
_entity.type
_entity.pdbx_description
1 polymer ?
#
loop_
_entity_poly.entity_id
_entity_poly.type
_entity_poly.pdbx_seq_one_letter_code
_entity_poly.pdbx_strand_id
1 'polypeptide(L)'
;ADKDPAAAARLSAARAAVTALAEELGMPQENLVSPDSVRRVCWEPPADPTPQSVAQALTALGARPWQVEQVSALLAGALARGAG
;
A
#
# COMPACT_ATOMS: atom_id res chain seq x y z
N ALA A 1 2.05 20.35 -8.61
CA ALA A 1 3.04 19.38 -8.10
C ALA A 1 2.84 18.13 -8.91
N ASP A 2 3.31 18.21 -10.16
CA ASP A 2 3.13 17.23 -11.21
C ASP A 2 4.43 16.45 -11.33
N LYS A 3 4.58 15.41 -10.52
CA LYS A 3 5.68 14.46 -10.71
C LYS A 3 5.10 13.08 -10.47
N ASP A 4 4.90 12.35 -11.56
CA ASP A 4 4.39 10.98 -11.66
C ASP A 4 2.87 10.78 -11.48
N PRO A 5 2.06 10.97 -12.54
CA PRO A 5 0.62 10.68 -12.51
C PRO A 5 0.31 9.19 -12.23
N ALA A 6 1.22 8.29 -12.59
CA ALA A 6 1.06 6.86 -12.32
C ALA A 6 1.18 6.57 -10.81
N ALA A 7 2.15 7.16 -10.11
CA ALA A 7 2.28 7.06 -8.65
C ALA A 7 1.09 7.70 -7.93
N ALA A 8 0.56 8.81 -8.45
CA ALA A 8 -0.68 9.41 -7.93
C ALA A 8 -1.88 8.46 -8.08
N ALA A 9 -2.02 7.79 -9.23
CA ALA A 9 -3.06 6.79 -9.45
C ALA A 9 -2.92 5.57 -8.52
N ARG A 10 -1.69 5.02 -8.37
CA ARG A 10 -1.38 3.95 -7.41
C ARG A 10 -1.75 4.35 -5.99
N LEU A 11 -1.35 5.56 -5.57
CA LEU A 11 -1.62 6.08 -4.22
C LEU A 11 -3.12 6.27 -3.97
N SER A 12 -3.87 6.76 -4.95
CA SER A 12 -5.33 6.90 -4.85
C SER A 12 -6.00 5.53 -4.68
N ALA A 13 -5.63 4.55 -5.52
CA ALA A 13 -6.16 3.18 -5.44
C ALA A 13 -5.80 2.50 -4.11
N ALA A 14 -4.54 2.64 -3.67
CA ALA A 14 -4.07 2.07 -2.41
C ALA A 14 -4.82 2.66 -1.20
N ARG A 15 -5.01 3.98 -1.17
CA ARG A 15 -5.76 4.65 -0.09
C ARG A 15 -7.22 4.19 -0.04
N ALA A 16 -7.90 4.13 -1.17
CA ALA A 16 -9.28 3.65 -1.22
C ALA A 16 -9.40 2.22 -0.69
N ALA A 17 -8.48 1.34 -1.09
CA ALA A 17 -8.45 -0.04 -0.65
C ALA A 17 -8.18 -0.17 0.86
N VAL A 18 -7.21 0.59 1.39
CA VAL A 18 -6.86 0.57 2.82
C VAL A 18 -8.00 1.10 3.68
N THR A 19 -8.68 2.17 3.24
CA THR A 19 -9.85 2.70 3.95
C THR A 19 -10.94 1.64 4.04
N ALA A 20 -11.30 1.00 2.93
CA ALA A 20 -12.33 -0.03 2.91
C ALA A 20 -11.98 -1.21 3.85
N LEU A 21 -10.72 -1.66 3.84
CA LEU A 21 -10.28 -2.73 4.74
C LEU A 21 -10.31 -2.31 6.22
N ALA A 22 -9.94 -1.06 6.52
CA ALA A 22 -9.98 -0.54 7.87
C ALA A 22 -11.42 -0.45 8.41
N GLU A 23 -12.38 -0.06 7.56
CA GLU A 23 -13.81 -0.08 7.87
C GLU A 23 -14.31 -1.50 8.16
N GLU A 24 -13.98 -2.48 7.33
CA GLU A 24 -14.33 -3.90 7.53
C GLU A 24 -13.76 -4.46 8.85
N LEU A 25 -12.56 -4.01 9.23
CA LEU A 25 -11.91 -4.42 10.47
C LEU A 25 -12.34 -3.59 11.69
N GLY A 26 -13.18 -2.57 11.52
CA GLY A 26 -13.66 -1.71 12.60
C GLY A 26 -12.54 -0.92 13.30
N MET A 27 -11.51 -0.51 12.57
CA MET A 27 -10.36 0.21 13.15
C MET A 27 -9.91 1.41 12.31
N PRO A 28 -9.20 2.39 12.88
CA PRO A 28 -8.57 3.46 12.12
C PRO A 28 -7.56 2.91 11.11
N GLN A 29 -7.53 3.46 9.90
CA GLN A 29 -6.56 3.05 8.87
C GLN A 29 -5.11 3.20 9.32
N GLU A 30 -4.81 4.19 10.17
CA GLU A 30 -3.47 4.44 10.70
C GLU A 30 -2.98 3.33 11.64
N ASN A 31 -3.92 2.61 12.28
CA ASN A 31 -3.60 1.41 13.04
C ASN A 31 -3.32 0.21 12.12
N LEU A 32 -3.95 0.16 10.95
CA LEU A 32 -3.77 -0.89 9.96
C LEU A 32 -2.45 -0.73 9.18
N VAL A 33 -2.16 0.48 8.68
CA VAL A 33 -0.90 0.80 7.99
C VAL A 33 -0.63 2.31 8.04
N SER A 34 0.62 2.70 8.23
CA SER A 34 0.98 4.13 8.26
C SER A 34 0.82 4.77 6.87
N PRO A 35 0.24 5.98 6.78
CA PRO A 35 0.05 6.66 5.50
C PRO A 35 1.37 6.99 4.79
N ASP A 36 2.47 7.16 5.53
CA ASP A 36 3.82 7.30 4.96
C ASP A 36 4.27 6.02 4.25
N SER A 37 4.06 4.85 4.85
CA SER A 37 4.42 3.57 4.24
C SER A 37 3.67 3.32 2.93
N VAL A 38 2.37 3.63 2.90
CA VAL A 38 1.56 3.55 1.67
C VAL A 38 2.12 4.51 0.60
N ARG A 39 2.46 5.74 0.99
CA ARG A 39 3.03 6.72 0.06
C ARG A 39 4.36 6.24 -0.51
N ARG A 40 5.29 5.77 0.33
CA ARG A 40 6.60 5.25 -0.06
C ARG A 40 6.48 4.11 -1.06
N VAL A 41 5.66 3.11 -0.75
CA VAL A 41 5.46 1.94 -1.63
C VAL A 41 4.79 2.33 -2.95
N CYS A 42 3.92 3.33 -2.98
CA CYS A 42 3.32 3.82 -4.23
C CYS A 42 4.28 4.65 -5.09
N TRP A 43 5.26 5.32 -4.46
CA TRP A 43 6.23 6.18 -5.12
C TRP A 43 7.47 5.41 -5.60
N GLU A 44 7.89 4.42 -4.81
CA GLU A 44 9.01 3.54 -5.08
C GLU A 44 8.51 2.08 -4.98
N PRO A 45 7.63 1.65 -5.91
CA PRO A 45 7.12 0.29 -5.90
C PRO A 45 8.26 -0.71 -6.16
N PRO A 46 8.19 -1.92 -5.57
CA PRO A 46 9.09 -2.99 -5.95
C PRO A 46 8.95 -3.29 -7.46
N ALA A 47 10.06 -3.71 -8.08
CA ALA A 47 10.10 -3.98 -9.53
C ALA A 47 9.04 -4.99 -9.98
N ASP A 48 8.72 -5.95 -9.10
CA ASP A 48 7.60 -6.86 -9.24
C ASP A 48 6.64 -6.67 -8.04
N PRO A 49 5.45 -6.06 -8.23
CA PRO A 49 4.52 -5.73 -7.16
C PRO A 49 3.67 -6.94 -6.73
N THR A 50 4.33 -8.03 -6.38
CA THR A 50 3.70 -9.19 -5.74
C THR A 50 3.45 -8.93 -4.25
N PRO A 51 2.49 -9.65 -3.62
CA PRO A 51 2.24 -9.55 -2.19
C PRO A 51 3.51 -9.74 -1.35
N GLN A 52 4.38 -10.67 -1.75
CA GLN A 52 5.64 -10.93 -1.07
C GLN A 52 6.62 -9.75 -1.13
N SER A 53 6.84 -9.16 -2.31
CA SER A 53 7.71 -7.99 -2.46
C SER A 53 7.19 -6.77 -1.71
N VAL A 54 5.86 -6.56 -1.73
CA VAL A 54 5.21 -5.50 -0.95
C VAL A 54 5.34 -5.75 0.55
N ALA A 55 5.18 -6.99 1.00
CA ALA A 55 5.36 -7.38 2.40
C ALA A 55 6.79 -7.08 2.91
N GLN A 56 7.80 -7.38 2.08
CA GLN A 56 9.19 -7.04 2.39
C GLN A 56 9.41 -5.53 2.49
N ALA A 57 8.86 -4.76 1.55
CA ALA A 57 8.95 -3.30 1.57
C ALA A 57 8.30 -2.70 2.83
N LEU A 58 7.09 -3.16 3.19
CA LEU A 58 6.39 -2.72 4.40
C LEU A 58 7.14 -3.09 5.68
N THR A 59 7.71 -4.29 5.74
CA THR A 59 8.51 -4.75 6.88
C THR A 59 9.77 -3.89 7.04
N ALA A 60 10.44 -3.55 5.93
CA ALA A 60 11.60 -2.65 5.94
C ALA A 60 11.22 -1.22 6.39
N LEU A 61 9.98 -0.79 6.16
CA LEU A 61 9.40 0.47 6.65
C LEU A 61 8.89 0.39 8.10
N GLY A 62 9.06 -0.75 8.78
CA GLY A 62 8.71 -0.93 10.18
C GLY A 62 7.26 -1.39 10.45
N ALA A 63 6.52 -1.82 9.42
CA ALA A 63 5.19 -2.40 9.62
C ALA A 63 5.27 -3.71 10.42
N ARG A 64 4.33 -3.91 11.33
CA ARG A 64 4.24 -5.13 12.15
C ARG A 64 3.76 -6.31 11.29
N PRO A 65 4.12 -7.57 11.66
CA PRO A 65 3.73 -8.75 10.88
C PRO A 65 2.22 -8.83 10.60
N TRP A 66 1.39 -8.58 11.61
CA TRP A 66 -0.07 -8.60 11.43
C TRP A 66 -0.57 -7.52 10.47
N GLN A 67 0.06 -6.34 10.43
CA GLN A 67 -0.29 -5.28 9.47
C GLN A 67 0.05 -5.72 8.05
N VAL A 68 1.27 -6.26 7.87
CA VAL A 68 1.77 -6.75 6.59
C VAL A 68 0.88 -7.84 6.01
N GLU A 69 0.45 -8.80 6.83
CA GLU A 69 -0.48 -9.87 6.41
C GLU A 69 -1.81 -9.30 5.89
N GLN A 70 -2.32 -8.24 6.52
CA GLN A 70 -3.60 -7.63 6.12
C GLN A 70 -3.48 -6.81 4.83
N VAL A 71 -2.39 -6.05 4.63
CA VAL A 71 -2.32 -5.05 3.56
C VAL A 71 -1.47 -5.43 2.35
N SER A 72 -0.61 -6.44 2.44
CA SER A 72 0.36 -6.77 1.38
C SER A 72 -0.30 -7.14 0.04
N ALA A 73 -1.27 -8.06 0.04
CA ALA A 73 -2.01 -8.46 -1.15
C ALA A 73 -2.88 -7.33 -1.72
N LEU A 74 -3.49 -6.56 -0.83
CA LEU A 74 -4.31 -5.40 -1.16
C LEU A 74 -3.50 -4.33 -1.91
N LEU A 75 -2.34 -3.97 -1.37
CA LEU A 75 -1.45 -2.97 -1.94
C LEU A 75 -0.79 -3.46 -3.23
N ALA A 76 -0.39 -4.74 -3.31
CA ALA A 76 0.08 -5.35 -4.56
C ALA A 76 -0.94 -5.17 -5.71
N GLY A 77 -2.23 -5.42 -5.43
CA GLY A 77 -3.30 -5.20 -6.39
C GLY A 77 -3.53 -3.74 -6.78
N ALA A 78 -3.25 -2.78 -5.88
CA ALA A 78 -3.31 -1.35 -6.20
C ALA A 78 -2.13 -0.90 -7.08
N LEU A 79 -0.93 -1.40 -6.80
CA LEU A 79 0.29 -1.10 -7.56
C LEU A 79 0.22 -1.62 -9.00
N ALA A 80 -0.30 -2.84 -9.18
CA ALA A 80 -0.47 -3.45 -10.50
C ALA A 80 -1.43 -2.67 -11.41
N ARG A 81 -2.47 -2.03 -10.84
CA ARG A 81 -3.45 -1.25 -11.61
C ARG A 81 -2.94 0.11 -12.10
N GLY A 82 -1.94 0.68 -11.43
CA GLY A 82 -1.31 1.95 -11.85
C GLY A 82 -0.06 1.77 -12.71
N ALA A 83 0.29 0.54 -13.10
CA ALA A 83 1.45 0.24 -13.96
C ALA A 83 1.14 0.32 -15.48
N GLY A 84 -0.04 0.80 -15.85
CA GLY A 84 -0.46 1.02 -17.25
C GLY A 84 -0.27 2.45 -17.72
#